data_AF-B9THV5-F1
#
_entry.id   AF-B9THV5-F1
#
_cell.length_a   1.000
_cell.length_b   1.000
_cell.length_c   1.000
_cell.angle_alpha   90.00
_cell.angle_beta   90.00
_cell.angle_gamma   90.00
#
_symmetry.space_group_name_H-M   'P 1'
#
loop_
_entity.id
_entity.type
_entity.pdbx_description
1 polymer ?
#
loop_
_entity_poly.entity_id
_entity_poly.type
_entity_poly.pdbx_seq_one_letter_code
_entity_poly.pdbx_strand_id
1 'polypeptide(L)'
;MKIEFTKEWCLRMAGLEEQSASDLDIGAGPLARQTASTEDIPVQGLDANFAFGRFVRLMRRHKQISLEKLAEDARVDITELVVIEEDVRHVPDARTVYQLAQQFAVPTSKLMQLAGLSQPKDARLTDEAIRFAARSEPTEELNEVERAALEAFVSVLSERSENR
;
A
#
# COMPACT_ATOMS: atom_id res chain seq x y z
N MET A 1 -34.21 -33.41 11.69
CA MET A 1 -33.41 -33.44 12.93
C MET A 1 -33.85 -32.25 13.77
N LYS A 2 -34.31 -32.47 15.01
CA LYS A 2 -34.79 -31.39 15.90
C LYS A 2 -33.72 -31.22 16.98
N ILE A 3 -33.06 -30.07 17.01
CA ILE A 3 -32.06 -29.77 18.03
C ILE A 3 -32.81 -29.06 19.16
N GLU A 4 -32.82 -29.66 20.35
CA GLU A 4 -33.41 -29.06 21.55
C GLU A 4 -32.28 -28.55 22.44
N PHE A 5 -32.21 -27.23 22.60
CA PHE A 5 -31.23 -26.60 23.49
C PHE A 5 -31.81 -26.54 24.90
N THR A 6 -31.12 -27.15 25.86
CA THR A 6 -31.52 -27.15 27.26
C THR A 6 -31.15 -25.83 27.94
N LYS A 7 -31.91 -25.45 28.97
CA LYS A 7 -31.68 -24.20 29.74
C LYS A 7 -30.25 -24.12 30.29
N GLU A 8 -29.71 -25.25 30.75
CA GLU A 8 -28.34 -25.36 31.26
C GLU A 8 -27.30 -25.11 30.17
N TRP A 9 -27.57 -25.56 28.94
CA TRP A 9 -26.69 -25.29 27.80
C TRP A 9 -26.66 -23.79 27.47
N CYS A 10 -27.82 -23.13 27.42
CA CYS A 10 -27.88 -21.68 27.15
C CYS A 10 -27.14 -20.85 28.22
N LEU A 11 -27.32 -21.19 29.51
CA LEU A 11 -26.65 -20.49 30.60
C LEU A 11 -25.11 -20.68 30.57
N ARG A 12 -24.66 -21.88 30.21
CA ARG A 12 -23.23 -22.15 30.03
C ARG A 12 -22.63 -21.35 28.88
N MET A 13 -23.34 -21.21 27.76
CA MET A 13 -22.87 -20.43 26.61
C MET A 13 -22.79 -18.94 26.93
N ALA A 14 -23.78 -18.39 27.65
CA ALA A 14 -23.75 -16.99 28.08
C ALA A 14 -22.54 -16.66 28.98
N GLY A 15 -22.17 -17.56 29.90
CA GLY A 15 -20.99 -17.37 30.75
C GLY A 15 -19.65 -17.40 29.98
N LEU A 16 -19.58 -18.10 28.86
CA LEU A 16 -18.39 -18.12 28.00
C LEU A 16 -18.23 -16.82 27.20
N GLU A 17 -19.34 -16.19 26.83
CA GLU A 17 -19.35 -14.89 26.17
C GLU A 17 -18.90 -13.79 27.15
N GLU A 18 -19.36 -13.81 28.40
CA GLU A 18 -18.99 -12.82 29.42
C GLU A 18 -17.50 -12.88 29.82
N GLN A 19 -16.89 -14.08 29.84
CA GLN A 19 -15.44 -14.23 30.09
C GLN A 19 -14.57 -13.87 28.88
N SER A 20 -15.14 -13.88 27.67
CA SER A 20 -14.46 -13.48 26.44
C SER A 20 -14.78 -12.04 26.02
N ALA A 21 -15.64 -11.34 26.78
CA ALA A 21 -16.12 -9.99 26.50
C ALA A 21 -15.14 -8.88 26.92
N SER A 22 -13.83 -9.11 26.75
CA SER A 22 -12.89 -8.00 26.58
C SER A 22 -12.65 -7.81 25.08
N ASP A 23 -13.36 -6.85 24.48
CA ASP A 23 -13.13 -6.25 23.17
C ASP A 23 -13.28 -7.11 21.89
N LEU A 24 -14.30 -7.98 21.83
CA LEU A 24 -14.72 -8.57 20.55
C LEU A 24 -16.19 -8.31 20.27
N ASP A 25 -16.46 -7.33 19.41
CA ASP A 25 -17.76 -7.13 18.76
C ASP A 25 -18.12 -8.40 17.98
N ILE A 26 -19.06 -9.21 18.50
CA ILE A 26 -19.55 -10.40 17.80
C ILE A 26 -20.61 -9.96 16.78
N GLY A 27 -20.16 -9.70 15.55
CA GLY A 27 -21.01 -9.52 14.37
C GLY A 27 -21.15 -10.82 13.56
N ALA A 28 -22.38 -11.23 13.24
CA ALA A 28 -22.65 -12.37 12.36
C ALA A 28 -22.52 -11.99 10.87
N GLY A 29 -21.29 -11.98 10.35
CA GLY A 29 -21.03 -11.87 8.91
C GLY A 29 -19.53 -11.84 8.57
N PRO A 30 -19.04 -12.61 7.58
CA PRO A 30 -17.62 -12.63 7.24
C PRO A 30 -17.31 -11.54 6.22
N LEU A 31 -17.45 -10.26 6.58
CA LEU A 31 -16.94 -9.14 5.78
C LEU A 31 -16.51 -7.96 6.69
N ALA A 32 -15.84 -8.26 7.79
CA ALA A 32 -15.05 -7.25 8.48
C ALA A 32 -13.68 -7.18 7.79
N ARG A 33 -13.53 -6.23 6.86
CA ARG A 33 -12.22 -5.70 6.46
C ARG A 33 -11.51 -5.39 7.78
N GLN A 34 -10.41 -6.10 8.07
CA GLN A 34 -9.52 -5.73 9.18
C GLN A 34 -9.16 -4.26 8.97
N THR A 35 -9.82 -3.37 9.72
CA THR A 35 -9.24 -2.07 10.02
C THR A 35 -8.09 -2.43 10.93
N ALA A 36 -6.91 -2.59 10.34
CA ALA A 36 -5.68 -2.77 11.10
C ALA A 36 -5.66 -1.70 12.19
N SER A 37 -5.61 -2.16 13.44
CA SER A 37 -5.29 -1.30 14.57
C SER A 37 -4.05 -0.48 14.19
N THR A 38 -4.15 0.83 14.34
CA THR A 38 -3.11 1.82 13.97
C THR A 38 -1.78 1.64 14.72
N GLU A 39 -1.62 0.62 15.55
CA GLU A 39 -0.53 0.54 16.52
C GLU A 39 0.63 -0.39 16.14
N ASP A 40 0.55 -1.17 15.06
CA ASP A 40 1.69 -1.96 14.58
C ASP A 40 1.76 -1.98 13.05
N ILE A 41 2.02 -0.83 12.43
CA ILE A 41 2.56 -0.84 11.07
C ILE A 41 4.02 -1.31 11.21
N PRO A 42 4.41 -2.49 10.69
CA PRO A 42 5.80 -2.91 10.72
C PRO A 42 6.67 -1.83 10.08
N VAL A 43 7.78 -1.45 10.74
CA VAL A 43 8.69 -0.38 10.29
C VAL A 43 9.11 -0.56 8.82
N GLN A 44 9.23 -1.80 8.36
CA GLN A 44 9.52 -2.15 6.96
C GLN A 44 8.45 -1.69 5.96
N GLY A 45 7.18 -1.58 6.37
CA GLY A 45 6.09 -1.08 5.53
C GLY A 45 6.12 0.45 5.36
N LEU A 46 6.64 1.17 6.35
CA LEU A 46 6.78 2.64 6.27
C LEU A 46 7.83 3.05 5.24
N ASP A 47 8.95 2.32 5.17
CA ASP A 47 10.00 2.58 4.18
C ASP A 47 9.50 2.34 2.74
N ALA A 48 8.69 1.29 2.54
CA ALA A 48 8.08 0.98 1.26
C ALA A 48 7.05 2.06 0.84
N ASN A 49 6.19 2.48 1.76
CA ASN A 49 5.21 3.55 1.50
C ASN A 49 5.90 4.90 1.22
N PHE A 50 6.99 5.20 1.93
CA PHE A 50 7.81 6.37 1.64
C PHE A 50 8.37 6.30 0.22
N ALA A 51 8.95 5.15 -0.16
CA ALA A 51 9.46 4.92 -1.50
C ALA A 51 8.36 5.02 -2.58
N PHE A 52 7.13 4.57 -2.27
CA PHE A 52 5.98 4.71 -3.14
C PHE A 52 5.60 6.17 -3.41
N GLY A 53 5.40 6.97 -2.35
CA GLY A 53 5.06 8.39 -2.49
C GLY A 53 6.15 9.17 -3.24
N ARG A 54 7.42 8.87 -2.94
CA ARG A 54 8.58 9.41 -3.67
C ARG A 54 8.59 9.02 -5.15
N PHE A 55 8.29 7.76 -5.44
CA PHE A 55 8.23 7.25 -6.80
C PHE A 55 7.15 8.00 -7.62
N VAL A 56 5.94 8.16 -7.09
CA VAL A 56 4.86 8.88 -7.76
C VAL A 56 5.27 10.32 -8.07
N ARG A 57 5.81 11.03 -7.08
CA ARG A 57 6.28 12.41 -7.24
C ARG A 57 7.38 12.54 -8.29
N LEU A 58 8.38 11.65 -8.28
CA LEU A 58 9.48 11.68 -9.24
C LEU A 58 9.04 11.30 -10.65
N MET A 59 8.19 10.29 -10.81
CA MET A 59 7.63 9.92 -12.11
C MET A 59 6.81 11.06 -12.72
N ARG A 60 6.03 11.75 -11.90
CA ARG A 60 5.27 12.94 -12.29
C ARG A 60 6.20 14.06 -12.79
N ARG A 61 7.23 14.39 -12.01
CA ARG A 61 8.26 15.39 -12.37
C ARG A 61 9.03 15.00 -13.62
N HIS A 62 9.35 13.71 -13.78
CA HIS A 62 10.04 13.18 -14.95
C HIS A 62 9.22 13.35 -16.23
N LYS A 63 7.89 13.18 -16.14
CA LYS A 63 6.95 13.44 -17.23
C LYS A 63 6.60 14.93 -17.39
N GLN A 64 7.10 15.81 -16.51
CA GLN A 64 6.82 17.25 -16.50
C GLN A 64 5.32 17.59 -16.48
N ILE A 65 4.51 16.79 -15.78
CA ILE A 65 3.07 17.02 -15.63
C ILE A 65 2.73 17.55 -14.22
N SER A 66 1.68 18.35 -14.12
CA SER A 66 1.19 18.83 -12.83
C SER A 66 0.46 17.71 -12.05
N LEU A 67 0.20 17.94 -10.77
CA LEU A 67 -0.52 16.98 -9.94
C LEU A 67 -1.97 16.81 -10.42
N GLU A 68 -2.61 17.90 -10.80
CA GLU A 68 -3.95 17.95 -11.38
C GLU A 68 -3.99 17.14 -12.69
N LYS A 69 -2.96 17.29 -13.54
CA LYS A 69 -2.89 16.58 -14.79
C LYS A 69 -2.71 15.07 -14.58
N LEU A 70 -1.88 14.69 -13.61
CA LEU A 70 -1.74 13.29 -13.22
C LEU A 70 -3.07 12.71 -12.69
N ALA A 71 -3.78 13.46 -11.84
CA ALA A 71 -5.09 13.07 -11.31
C ALA A 71 -6.10 12.81 -12.44
N GLU A 72 -6.18 13.74 -13.40
CA GLU A 72 -7.05 13.64 -14.57
C GLU A 72 -6.70 12.42 -15.44
N ASP A 73 -5.43 12.27 -15.82
CA ASP A 73 -4.97 11.23 -16.74
C ASP A 73 -5.09 9.83 -16.12
N ALA A 74 -4.73 9.68 -14.84
CA ALA A 74 -4.86 8.42 -14.11
C ALA A 74 -6.30 8.16 -13.64
N ARG A 75 -7.18 9.16 -13.67
CA ARG A 75 -8.53 9.14 -13.07
C ARG A 75 -8.50 8.77 -11.58
N VAL A 76 -7.61 9.42 -10.84
CA VAL A 76 -7.42 9.30 -9.39
C VAL A 76 -7.84 10.62 -8.74
N ASP A 77 -8.34 10.57 -7.51
CA ASP A 77 -8.67 11.79 -6.78
C ASP A 77 -7.41 12.60 -6.46
N ILE A 78 -7.46 13.92 -6.68
CA ILE A 78 -6.31 14.79 -6.44
C ILE A 78 -5.92 14.83 -4.96
N THR A 79 -6.89 14.77 -4.04
CA THR A 79 -6.63 14.77 -2.60
C THR A 79 -5.89 13.50 -2.18
N GLU A 80 -6.23 12.36 -2.79
CA GLU A 80 -5.50 11.11 -2.56
C GLU A 80 -4.06 11.22 -3.06
N LEU A 81 -3.82 11.83 -4.24
CA LEU A 81 -2.47 12.05 -4.74
C LEU A 81 -1.63 12.98 -3.86
N VAL A 82 -2.23 14.05 -3.30
CA VAL A 82 -1.54 14.93 -2.33
C VAL A 82 -1.09 14.12 -1.13
N VAL A 83 -1.99 13.34 -0.54
CA VAL A 83 -1.69 12.52 0.64
C VAL A 83 -0.63 11.46 0.31
N ILE A 84 -0.69 10.83 -0.87
CA ILE A 84 0.33 9.87 -1.34
C ILE A 84 1.72 10.52 -1.44
N GLU A 85 1.84 11.75 -1.96
CA GLU A 85 3.14 12.42 -2.11
C GLU A 85 3.69 12.99 -0.80
N GLU A 86 2.85 13.22 0.22
CA GLU A 86 3.19 13.94 1.45
C GLU A 86 3.21 13.08 2.73
N ASP A 87 2.27 12.16 2.93
CA ASP A 87 2.15 11.36 4.16
C ASP A 87 2.59 9.90 3.93
N VAL A 88 3.72 9.55 4.53
CA VAL A 88 4.33 8.22 4.51
C VAL A 88 3.45 7.13 5.14
N ARG A 89 2.55 7.51 6.06
CA ARG A 89 1.69 6.56 6.76
C ARG A 89 0.44 6.21 5.95
N HIS A 90 0.18 6.94 4.87
CA HIS A 90 -0.98 6.68 4.05
C HIS A 90 -0.79 5.41 3.22
N VAL A 91 -1.78 4.52 3.30
CA VAL A 91 -1.85 3.32 2.46
C VAL A 91 -2.89 3.60 1.36
N PRO A 92 -2.47 3.70 0.09
CA PRO A 92 -3.37 4.03 -1.01
C PRO A 92 -4.31 2.86 -1.34
N ASP A 93 -5.42 3.14 -2.01
CA ASP A 93 -6.31 2.07 -2.45
C ASP A 93 -5.71 1.27 -3.62
N ALA A 94 -6.00 -0.04 -3.67
CA ALA A 94 -5.52 -0.94 -4.71
C ALA A 94 -5.88 -0.48 -6.13
N ARG A 95 -7.04 0.17 -6.29
CA ARG A 95 -7.47 0.77 -7.55
C ARG A 95 -6.56 1.92 -7.97
N THR A 96 -6.23 2.82 -7.05
CA THR A 96 -5.35 3.96 -7.27
C THR A 96 -3.97 3.49 -7.72
N VAL A 97 -3.41 2.50 -7.02
CA VAL A 97 -2.12 1.89 -7.39
C VAL A 97 -2.17 1.25 -8.77
N TYR A 98 -3.27 0.55 -9.11
CA TYR A 98 -3.47 0.00 -10.45
C TYR A 98 -3.49 1.10 -11.53
N GLN A 99 -4.22 2.19 -11.30
CA GLN A 99 -4.33 3.29 -12.25
C GLN A 99 -2.99 4.00 -12.47
N LEU A 100 -2.25 4.26 -11.38
CA LEU A 100 -0.91 4.83 -11.45
C LEU A 100 0.07 3.90 -12.18
N ALA A 101 -0.02 2.58 -11.96
CA ALA A 101 0.82 1.62 -12.68
C ALA A 101 0.60 1.70 -14.19
N GLN A 102 -0.66 1.84 -14.65
CA GLN A 102 -0.96 2.01 -16.07
C GLN A 102 -0.43 3.34 -16.62
N GLN A 103 -0.63 4.44 -15.89
CA GLN A 103 -0.18 5.77 -16.30
C GLN A 103 1.35 5.85 -16.41
N PHE A 104 2.06 5.14 -15.55
CA PHE A 104 3.52 5.08 -15.52
C PHE A 104 4.10 3.94 -16.36
N ALA A 105 3.26 3.07 -16.94
CA ALA A 105 3.66 1.89 -17.70
C ALA A 105 4.62 0.97 -16.92
N VAL A 106 4.36 0.76 -15.63
CA VAL A 106 5.13 -0.13 -14.75
C VAL A 106 4.32 -1.35 -14.33
N PRO A 107 4.95 -2.49 -13.99
CA PRO A 107 4.21 -3.68 -13.56
C PRO A 107 3.40 -3.45 -12.28
N THR A 108 2.07 -3.61 -12.39
CA THR A 108 1.13 -3.41 -11.27
C THR A 108 1.49 -4.21 -10.03
N SER A 109 1.89 -5.48 -10.20
CA SER A 109 2.19 -6.38 -9.07
C SER A 109 3.35 -5.88 -8.21
N LYS A 110 4.35 -5.23 -8.81
CA LYS A 110 5.48 -4.65 -8.08
C LYS A 110 5.13 -3.31 -7.47
N LEU A 111 4.35 -2.49 -8.17
CA LEU A 111 3.87 -1.23 -7.61
C LEU A 111 2.93 -1.46 -6.41
N MET A 112 2.14 -2.54 -6.42
CA MET A 112 1.34 -2.97 -5.28
C MET A 112 2.17 -3.43 -4.09
N GLN A 113 3.30 -4.10 -4.32
CA GLN A 113 4.24 -4.44 -3.26
C GLN A 113 4.89 -3.19 -2.67
N LEU A 114 5.27 -2.24 -3.53
CA LEU A 114 5.85 -0.96 -3.11
C LEU A 114 4.86 -0.14 -2.27
N ALA A 115 3.59 -0.11 -2.65
CA ALA A 115 2.52 0.56 -1.90
C ALA A 115 2.09 -0.17 -0.61
N GLY A 116 2.78 -1.26 -0.22
CA GLY A 116 2.45 -2.03 0.98
C GLY A 116 1.17 -2.87 0.88
N LEU A 117 0.59 -3.01 -0.31
CA LEU A 117 -0.68 -3.72 -0.55
C LEU A 117 -0.51 -5.22 -0.82
N SER A 118 0.71 -5.70 -1.01
CA SER A 118 1.02 -7.10 -1.26
C SER A 118 2.34 -7.48 -0.63
N GLN A 119 2.47 -8.74 -0.21
CA GLN A 119 3.72 -9.22 0.38
C GLN A 119 4.86 -9.17 -0.65
N PRO A 120 6.06 -8.71 -0.25
CA PRO A 120 7.22 -8.68 -1.13
C PRO A 120 7.55 -10.11 -1.59
N LYS A 121 7.56 -10.34 -2.90
CA LYS A 121 8.02 -11.61 -3.47
C LYS A 121 9.53 -11.64 -3.67
N ASP A 122 10.15 -10.46 -3.74
CA ASP A 122 11.57 -10.29 -4.01
C ASP A 122 12.16 -9.25 -3.04
N ALA A 123 13.08 -9.68 -2.17
CA ALA A 123 13.78 -8.80 -1.24
C ALA A 123 14.60 -7.72 -1.96
N ARG A 124 15.03 -7.97 -3.21
CA ARG A 124 15.78 -7.00 -4.03
C ARG A 124 14.94 -5.77 -4.36
N LEU A 125 13.63 -5.94 -4.54
CA LEU A 125 12.73 -4.82 -4.80
C LEU A 125 12.65 -3.89 -3.59
N THR A 126 12.57 -4.45 -2.38
CA THR A 126 12.55 -3.69 -1.13
C THR A 126 13.86 -2.95 -0.90
N ASP A 127 15.00 -3.62 -1.08
CA ASP A 127 16.33 -2.99 -0.93
C ASP A 127 16.53 -1.83 -1.92
N GLU A 128 16.11 -2.01 -3.18
CA GLU A 128 16.24 -0.95 -4.18
C GLU A 128 15.26 0.20 -3.93
N ALA A 129 14.06 -0.07 -3.42
CA ALA A 129 13.12 0.96 -2.99
C ALA A 129 13.72 1.83 -1.86
N ILE A 130 14.40 1.22 -0.90
CA ILE A 130 15.10 1.94 0.18
C ILE A 130 16.23 2.80 -0.39
N ARG A 131 17.06 2.24 -1.30
CA ARG A 131 18.15 3.00 -1.94
C ARG A 131 17.63 4.16 -2.78
N PHE A 132 16.56 3.92 -3.53
CA PHE A 132 15.88 4.92 -4.33
C PHE A 132 15.38 6.07 -3.45
N ALA A 133 14.68 5.73 -2.36
CA ALA A 133 14.17 6.71 -1.41
C ALA A 133 15.29 7.55 -0.78
N ALA A 134 16.43 6.94 -0.43
CA ALA A 134 17.58 7.62 0.15
C ALA A 134 18.29 8.58 -0.82
N ARG A 135 18.20 8.38 -2.13
CA ARG A 135 18.87 9.20 -3.16
C ARG A 135 17.99 10.29 -3.77
N SER A 136 16.70 10.26 -3.47
CA SER A 136 15.68 11.06 -4.14
C SER A 136 15.31 12.30 -3.34
N GLU A 137 16.23 13.24 -3.09
CA GLU A 137 15.93 14.50 -2.39
C GLU A 137 15.19 15.50 -3.29
N PRO A 138 14.15 16.21 -2.80
CA PRO A 138 13.31 17.05 -3.66
C PRO A 138 14.03 18.35 -4.05
N THR A 139 14.59 18.42 -5.26
CA THR A 139 14.89 19.67 -5.97
C THR A 139 13.76 20.04 -6.95
N GLU A 140 13.72 21.24 -7.53
CA GLU A 140 12.65 21.63 -8.47
C GLU A 140 12.76 20.87 -9.80
N GLU A 141 13.96 20.81 -10.38
CA GLU A 141 14.30 19.95 -11.52
C GLU A 141 14.98 18.66 -11.05
N LEU A 142 14.75 17.57 -11.80
CA LEU A 142 15.40 16.28 -11.52
C LEU A 142 16.90 16.45 -11.74
N ASN A 143 17.67 16.37 -10.66
CA ASN A 143 19.11 16.37 -10.78
C ASN A 143 19.59 15.01 -11.36
N GLU A 144 20.85 14.95 -11.80
CA GLU A 144 21.40 13.76 -12.46
C GLU A 144 21.35 12.51 -11.55
N VAL A 145 21.50 12.70 -10.23
CA VAL A 145 21.46 11.61 -9.25
C VAL A 145 20.04 11.07 -9.08
N GLU A 146 19.04 11.94 -8.97
CA GLU A 146 17.62 11.57 -8.90
C GLU A 146 17.18 10.86 -10.19
N ARG A 147 17.59 11.35 -11.35
CA ARG A 147 17.27 10.73 -12.65
C ARG A 147 17.87 9.32 -12.73
N ALA A 148 19.15 9.17 -12.42
CA ALA A 148 19.81 7.88 -12.43
C ALA A 148 19.18 6.89 -11.42
N ALA A 149 18.79 7.38 -10.24
CA ALA A 149 18.09 6.58 -9.23
C ALA A 149 16.70 6.14 -9.72
N LEU A 150 15.94 7.05 -10.35
CA LEU A 150 14.63 6.74 -10.92
C LEU A 150 14.72 5.71 -12.03
N GLU A 151 15.66 5.86 -12.97
CA GLU A 151 15.88 4.94 -14.07
C GLU A 151 16.28 3.54 -13.59
N ALA A 152 17.21 3.46 -12.62
CA ALA A 152 17.60 2.20 -11.99
C ALA A 152 16.41 1.51 -11.32
N PHE A 153 15.59 2.27 -10.59
CA PHE A 153 14.42 1.74 -9.90
C PHE A 153 13.33 1.28 -10.88
N VAL A 154 13.07 2.04 -11.95
CA VAL A 154 12.14 1.65 -13.02
C VAL A 154 12.63 0.40 -13.75
N SER A 155 13.95 0.22 -13.93
CA SER A 155 14.53 -1.02 -14.48
C SER A 155 14.19 -2.22 -13.58
N VAL A 156 14.42 -2.11 -12.27
CA VAL A 156 14.07 -3.16 -11.31
C VAL A 156 12.58 -3.43 -11.28
N LEU A 157 11.73 -2.40 -11.43
CA LEU A 157 10.29 -2.59 -11.58
C LEU A 157 9.95 -3.32 -12.88
N SER A 158 10.62 -3.01 -13.98
CA SER A 158 10.31 -3.55 -15.31
C SER A 158 10.86 -4.95 -15.58
N GLU A 159 11.86 -5.40 -14.82
CA GLU A 159 12.38 -6.77 -14.91
C GLU A 159 11.22 -7.78 -14.75
N ARG A 160 10.98 -8.63 -15.75
CA ARG A 160 9.98 -9.70 -15.58
C ARG A 160 10.43 -10.56 -14.41
N SER A 161 9.54 -10.76 -13.44
CA SER A 161 9.68 -11.87 -12.50
C SER A 161 9.60 -13.16 -13.33
N GLU A 162 10.75 -13.63 -13.82
CA GLU A 162 10.91 -15.00 -14.26
C GLU A 162 10.69 -15.86 -13.03
N ASN A 163 9.45 -16.30 -12.81
CA ASN A 163 9.20 -17.50 -12.04
C ASN A 163 7.90 -18.13 -12.55
N ARG A 164 8.13 -19.28 -13.19
CA ARG A 164 7.18 -20.27 -13.68
C ARG A 164 6.73 -21.14 -12.52
#